data_AF-A0A1M4M223-F1
#
_entry.id   AF-A0A1M4M223-F1
#
_cell.length_a   1.000
_cell.length_b   1.000
_cell.length_c   1.000
_cell.angle_alpha   90.00
_cell.angle_beta   90.00
_cell.angle_gamma   90.00
#
_symmetry.space_group_name_H-M   'P 1'
#
loop_
_entity.id
_entity.type
_entity.pdbx_description
1 polymer ?
#
loop_
_entity_poly.entity_id
_entity_poly.type
_entity_poly.pdbx_seq_one_letter_code
_entity_poly.pdbx_strand_id
1 'polypeptide(L)'
;MDNLKNKEVRTAELNKNISQFLTKLKNSFVANEFNEDEKFLEQLNQAHEEWYNAELYFQSVTEPDLIDYAIYKMEASRTKYIYLLKQAREKGIKAENVSNSL
;
A
#
# COMPACT_ATOMS: atom_id res chain seq x y z
N MET A 1 37.38 -11.92 38.72
CA MET A 1 37.52 -11.91 37.24
C MET A 1 36.18 -12.18 36.54
N ASP A 2 35.04 -12.16 37.25
CA ASP A 2 33.80 -12.80 36.78
C ASP A 2 32.71 -11.84 36.26
N ASN A 3 32.91 -10.53 36.42
CA ASN A 3 31.88 -9.53 36.07
C ASN A 3 31.89 -9.12 34.58
N LEU A 4 33.01 -9.34 33.88
CA LEU A 4 33.15 -9.01 32.45
C LEU A 4 32.54 -10.10 31.55
N LYS A 5 32.78 -11.38 31.86
CA LYS A 5 32.18 -12.53 31.12
C LYS A 5 30.65 -12.52 31.18
N ASN A 6 30.08 -12.12 32.31
CA ASN A 6 28.62 -12.08 32.51
C ASN A 6 27.94 -10.96 31.70
N LYS A 7 28.66 -9.88 31.38
CA LYS A 7 28.18 -8.80 30.52
C LYS A 7 28.18 -9.22 29.05
N GLU A 8 29.23 -9.93 28.60
CA GLU A 8 29.35 -10.44 27.23
C GLU A 8 28.33 -11.53 26.90
N VAL A 9 28.02 -12.43 27.85
CA VAL A 9 26.98 -13.46 27.68
C VAL A 9 25.60 -12.81 27.56
N ARG A 10 25.29 -11.81 28.39
CA ARG A 10 24.02 -11.07 28.33
C ARG A 10 23.86 -10.25 27.06
N THR A 11 24.93 -9.64 26.54
CA THR A 11 24.87 -8.89 25.26
C THR A 11 24.72 -9.83 24.07
N ALA A 12 25.36 -11.01 24.10
CA ALA A 12 25.19 -12.04 23.06
C ALA A 12 23.76 -12.59 23.02
N GLU A 13 23.15 -12.83 24.18
CA GLU A 13 21.78 -13.30 24.30
C GLU A 13 20.75 -12.24 23.84
N LEU A 14 20.99 -10.97 24.18
CA LEU A 14 20.19 -9.85 23.69
C LEU A 14 20.25 -9.73 22.17
N ASN A 15 21.45 -9.82 21.57
CA ASN A 15 21.63 -9.74 20.12
C ASN A 15 20.95 -10.92 19.39
N LYS A 16 20.99 -12.12 19.98
CA LYS A 16 20.29 -13.30 19.45
C LYS A 16 18.77 -13.11 19.47
N ASN A 17 18.22 -12.58 20.56
CA ASN A 17 16.78 -12.32 20.68
C ASN A 17 16.31 -11.24 19.69
N ILE A 18 17.11 -10.18 19.50
CA ILE A 18 16.86 -9.14 18.50
C ILE A 18 16.89 -9.74 17.09
N SER A 19 17.92 -10.53 16.76
CA SER A 19 18.03 -11.16 15.44
C SER A 19 16.85 -12.11 15.15
N GLN A 20 16.42 -12.88 16.15
CA GLN A 20 15.24 -13.75 16.03
C GLN A 20 13.95 -12.95 15.84
N PHE A 21 13.79 -11.83 16.56
CA PHE A 21 12.66 -10.92 16.40
C PHE A 21 12.65 -10.28 15.01
N LEU A 22 13.78 -9.74 14.56
CA LEU A 22 13.93 -9.17 13.22
C LEU A 22 13.69 -10.19 12.12
N THR A 23 14.08 -11.45 12.32
CA THR A 23 13.80 -12.53 11.37
C THR A 23 12.32 -12.87 11.32
N LYS A 24 11.64 -12.94 12.47
CA LYS A 24 10.18 -13.14 12.54
C LYS A 24 9.42 -11.98 11.89
N LEU A 25 9.84 -10.74 12.16
CA LEU A 25 9.30 -9.53 11.50
C LEU A 25 9.53 -9.56 10.00
N LYS A 26 10.75 -9.86 9.55
CA LYS A 26 11.04 -9.96 8.11
C LYS A 26 10.17 -11.03 7.48
N ASN A 27 9.97 -12.17 8.13
CA ASN A 27 9.08 -13.21 7.62
C ASN A 27 7.60 -12.76 7.59
N SER A 28 7.12 -11.96 8.55
CA SER A 28 5.77 -11.40 8.47
C SER A 28 5.61 -10.33 7.37
N PHE A 29 6.69 -9.63 7.02
CA PHE A 29 6.69 -8.67 5.89
C PHE A 29 6.94 -9.34 4.52
N VAL A 30 7.62 -10.49 4.50
CA VAL A 30 7.96 -11.25 3.27
C VAL A 30 6.88 -12.30 2.93
N ALA A 31 6.04 -12.71 3.90
CA ALA A 31 5.06 -13.78 3.73
C ALA A 31 3.66 -13.34 3.23
N ASN A 32 3.47 -12.09 2.82
CA ASN A 32 2.29 -11.71 2.03
C ASN A 32 2.75 -11.43 0.59
N GLU A 33 2.93 -12.49 -0.19
CA GLU A 33 2.63 -12.36 -1.62
C GLU A 33 1.14 -12.03 -1.69
N PHE A 34 0.80 -10.74 -1.70
CA PHE A 34 -0.57 -10.31 -1.94
C PHE A 34 -1.07 -11.08 -3.16
N ASN A 35 -2.18 -11.80 -2.99
CA ASN A 35 -2.75 -12.53 -4.10
C ASN A 35 -3.11 -11.52 -5.21
N GLU A 36 -3.25 -11.98 -6.45
CA GLU A 36 -3.46 -11.07 -7.59
C GLU A 36 -4.67 -10.15 -7.40
N ASP A 37 -5.69 -10.60 -6.67
CA ASP A 37 -6.89 -9.82 -6.35
C ASP A 37 -6.59 -8.69 -5.35
N GLU A 38 -5.78 -8.94 -4.32
CA GLU A 38 -5.36 -7.91 -3.36
C GLU A 38 -4.52 -6.82 -4.04
N LYS A 39 -3.57 -7.21 -4.91
CA LYS A 39 -2.80 -6.26 -5.72
C LYS A 39 -3.69 -5.44 -6.64
N PHE A 40 -4.70 -6.08 -7.23
CA PHE A 40 -5.66 -5.41 -8.08
C PHE A 40 -6.52 -4.41 -7.29
N LEU A 41 -6.97 -4.78 -6.09
CA LEU A 41 -7.72 -3.90 -5.20
C LEU A 41 -6.88 -2.71 -4.72
N GLU A 42 -5.60 -2.91 -4.47
CA GLU A 42 -4.67 -1.81 -4.18
C GLU A 42 -4.58 -0.83 -5.35
N GLN A 43 -4.43 -1.32 -6.59
CA GLN A 43 -4.43 -0.47 -7.79
C GLN A 43 -5.76 0.28 -7.98
N LEU A 44 -6.88 -0.37 -7.67
CA LEU A 44 -8.20 0.26 -7.73
C LEU A 44 -8.32 1.40 -6.71
N ASN A 45 -7.84 1.20 -5.47
CA ASN A 45 -7.82 2.22 -4.44
C ASN A 45 -6.90 3.39 -4.81
N GLN A 46 -5.71 3.11 -5.34
CA GLN A 46 -4.79 4.14 -5.83
C GLN A 46 -5.43 4.99 -6.94
N ALA A 47 -6.13 4.37 -7.89
CA ALA A 47 -6.84 5.10 -8.95
C ALA A 47 -7.98 5.98 -8.40
N HIS A 48 -8.66 5.54 -7.33
CA HIS A 48 -9.66 6.35 -6.66
C HIS A 48 -9.04 7.58 -5.96
N GLU A 49 -7.93 7.39 -5.24
CA GLU A 49 -7.19 8.49 -4.60
C GLU A 49 -6.63 9.48 -5.64
N GLU A 50 -6.09 8.98 -6.75
CA GLU A 50 -5.63 9.82 -7.87
C GLU A 50 -6.78 10.68 -8.41
N TRP A 51 -7.97 10.11 -8.59
CA TRP A 51 -9.14 10.85 -9.06
C TRP A 51 -9.59 11.90 -8.04
N TYR A 52 -9.71 11.54 -6.77
CA TYR A 52 -10.07 12.47 -5.71
C TYR A 52 -9.09 13.66 -5.65
N ASN A 53 -7.79 13.39 -5.71
CA ASN A 53 -6.76 14.44 -5.72
C ASN A 53 -6.82 15.31 -6.98
N ALA A 54 -7.16 14.74 -8.14
CA ALA A 54 -7.34 15.50 -9.38
C ALA A 54 -8.57 16.40 -9.34
N GLU A 55 -9.67 15.95 -8.71
CA GLU A 55 -10.86 16.76 -8.47
C GLU A 55 -10.56 17.93 -7.53
N LEU A 56 -9.85 17.69 -6.41
CA LEU A 56 -9.38 18.76 -5.52
C LEU A 56 -8.48 19.77 -6.24
N TYR A 57 -7.60 19.30 -7.12
CA TYR A 57 -6.74 20.16 -7.92
C TYR A 57 -7.56 21.03 -8.89
N PHE A 58 -8.52 20.43 -9.60
CA PHE A 58 -9.43 21.16 -10.48
C PHE A 58 -10.27 22.21 -9.75
N GLN A 59 -10.71 21.91 -8.52
CA GLN A 59 -11.47 22.86 -7.70
C GLN A 59 -10.62 24.01 -7.16
N SER A 60 -9.31 23.83 -7.03
CA SER A 60 -8.41 24.81 -6.40
C SER A 60 -7.58 25.63 -7.39
N VAL A 61 -7.42 25.18 -8.63
CA VAL A 61 -6.64 25.89 -9.66
C VAL A 61 -7.36 27.19 -10.07
N THR A 62 -6.59 28.28 -10.18
CA THR A 62 -7.11 29.60 -10.59
C THR A 62 -6.39 30.17 -11.80
N GLU A 63 -5.23 29.60 -12.11
CA GLU A 63 -4.34 29.94 -13.21
C GLU A 63 -4.98 29.47 -14.52
N PRO A 64 -5.37 30.39 -15.43
CA PRO A 64 -6.10 30.04 -16.65
C PRO A 64 -5.39 28.98 -17.50
N ASP A 65 -4.06 29.07 -17.61
CA ASP A 65 -3.23 28.15 -18.40
C ASP A 65 -3.20 26.71 -17.83
N LEU A 66 -3.61 26.52 -16.57
CA LEU A 66 -3.64 25.22 -15.90
C LEU A 66 -5.04 24.61 -15.82
N ILE A 67 -6.09 25.35 -16.16
CA ILE A 67 -7.48 24.86 -16.08
C ILE A 67 -7.67 23.65 -17.00
N ASP A 68 -7.26 23.76 -18.26
CA ASP A 68 -7.39 22.65 -19.23
C ASP A 68 -6.61 21.42 -18.80
N TYR A 69 -5.42 21.62 -18.21
CA TYR A 69 -4.63 20.54 -17.63
C TYR A 69 -5.37 19.87 -16.45
N ALA A 70 -5.97 20.66 -15.57
CA ALA A 70 -6.71 20.15 -14.43
C ALA A 70 -7.95 19.34 -14.86
N ILE A 71 -8.70 19.83 -15.85
CA ILE A 71 -9.83 19.10 -16.47
C ILE A 71 -9.34 17.77 -17.04
N TYR A 72 -8.29 17.80 -17.86
CA TYR A 72 -7.73 16.58 -18.46
C TYR A 72 -7.31 15.56 -17.40
N LYS A 73 -6.61 16.01 -16.35
CA LYS A 73 -6.13 15.14 -15.26
C LYS A 73 -7.30 14.52 -14.49
N MET A 74 -8.35 15.29 -14.20
CA MET A 74 -9.55 14.80 -13.53
C MET A 74 -10.27 13.75 -14.38
N GLU A 75 -10.50 14.02 -15.66
CA GLU A 75 -11.21 13.08 -16.55
C GLU A 75 -10.39 11.82 -16.83
N ALA A 76 -9.06 11.93 -16.97
CA ALA A 76 -8.18 10.79 -17.18
C ALA A 76 -8.16 9.85 -15.97
N SER A 77 -7.99 10.40 -14.76
CA SER A 77 -8.00 9.61 -13.51
C SER A 77 -9.35 8.97 -13.24
N ARG A 78 -10.45 9.70 -13.45
CA ARG A 78 -11.82 9.16 -13.39
C ARG A 78 -12.04 8.00 -14.35
N THR A 79 -11.58 8.15 -15.60
CA THR A 79 -11.69 7.11 -16.63
C THR A 79 -10.91 5.86 -16.22
N LYS A 80 -9.69 6.01 -15.70
CA LYS A 80 -8.87 4.91 -15.17
C LYS A 80 -9.59 4.17 -14.04
N TYR A 81 -10.14 4.89 -13.06
CA TYR A 81 -10.89 4.29 -11.95
C TYR A 81 -12.12 3.50 -12.43
N ILE A 82 -12.93 4.08 -13.32
CA ILE A 82 -14.12 3.41 -13.89
C ILE A 82 -13.72 2.14 -14.67
N TYR A 83 -12.63 2.19 -15.42
CA TYR A 83 -12.10 1.03 -16.13
C TYR A 83 -11.70 -0.10 -15.18
N LEU A 84 -10.99 0.23 -14.09
CA LEU A 84 -10.62 -0.76 -13.07
C LEU A 84 -11.85 -1.34 -12.34
N LEU A 85 -12.88 -0.54 -12.07
CA LEU A 85 -14.15 -1.04 -11.52
C LEU A 85 -14.83 -2.06 -12.46
N LYS A 86 -14.81 -1.81 -13.77
CA LYS A 86 -15.36 -2.75 -14.76
C LYS A 86 -14.58 -4.07 -14.75
N GLN A 87 -13.25 -3.99 -14.76
CA GLN A 87 -12.39 -5.17 -14.66
C GLN A 87 -12.59 -5.96 -13.36
N ALA A 88 -12.75 -5.27 -12.22
CA ALA A 88 -13.05 -5.93 -10.93
C ALA A 88 -14.31 -6.79 -11.04
N ARG A 89 -15.37 -6.23 -11.64
CA ARG A 89 -16.65 -6.90 -11.84
C ARG A 89 -16.53 -8.10 -12.78
N GLU A 90 -15.80 -7.95 -13.88
CA GLU A 90 -15.57 -9.03 -14.86
C GLU A 90 -14.79 -10.19 -14.26
N LYS A 91 -13.83 -9.91 -13.37
CA LYS A 91 -13.02 -10.90 -12.66
C LYS A 91 -13.71 -11.49 -11.42
N GLY A 92 -14.86 -10.95 -11.01
CA GLY A 92 -15.55 -11.37 -9.79
C GLY A 92 -14.82 -10.99 -8.50
N ILE A 93 -13.91 -10.01 -8.57
CA ILE A 93 -13.17 -9.49 -7.41
C ILE A 93 -14.14 -8.66 -6.57
N LYS A 94 -14.34 -9.05 -5.31
CA LYS A 94 -15.21 -8.34 -4.37
C LYS A 94 -14.43 -7.88 -3.15
N ALA A 95 -14.83 -6.76 -2.57
CA ALA A 95 -14.23 -6.24 -1.33
C ALA A 95 -14.35 -7.23 -0.16
N GLU A 96 -15.41 -8.06 -0.13
CA GLU A 96 -15.62 -9.12 0.86
C GLU A 96 -14.59 -10.28 0.77
N ASN A 97 -13.90 -10.44 -0.36
CA ASN A 97 -12.87 -11.49 -0.52
C ASN A 97 -11.57 -11.19 0.25
N VAL A 98 -11.38 -9.94 0.71
CA VAL A 98 -10.20 -9.51 1.49
C VAL A 98 -10.36 -9.79 2.99
N SER A 99 -11.60 -9.96 3.46
CA SER A 99 -11.88 -10.14 4.89
C SER A 99 -11.68 -11.58 5.38
N ASN A 100 -11.50 -12.54 4.46
CA ASN A 100 -11.34 -13.96 4.80
C ASN A 100 -9.88 -14.42 4.89
N SER A 101 -8.90 -13.51 4.81
CA SER A 101 -7.45 -13.80 4.95
C SER A 101 -6.80 -13.17 6.19
N LEU A 102 -7.57 -12.54 7.08
CA LEU A 102 -7.13 -12.02 8.39
C LEU A 102 -7.58 -12.94 9.54
#